data_AF-X6NJU3-F1
#
_entry.id   AF-X6NJU3-F1
#
_cell.length_a   1.000
_cell.length_b   1.000
_cell.length_c   1.000
_cell.angle_alpha   90.00
_cell.angle_beta   90.00
_cell.angle_gamma   90.00
#
_symmetry.space_group_name_H-M   'P 1'
#
loop_
_entity.id
_entity.type
_entity.pdbx_description
1 polymer ?
#
loop_
_entity_poly.entity_id
_entity_poly.type
_entity_poly.pdbx_seq_one_letter_code
_entity_poly.pdbx_strand_id
1 'polypeptide(L)'
;ESKTQEQSENNKNKEKDEKKDEKSKDAFDKDKKIIDEIYVMIFELLEVPEMHKMFQVCRRWHSIILDYNIFERNEIACFFTKQRLSHPDVILGVGFERIEDKKNGRMQFKSQMDFMSLNAWMNDGVRTGVWGETLTHFLPLVINKEHGARISDIIETYLKKLWLNSVNEGKWKKEESMIECIATIMNSMVVEFVFEQTEGSSNSNIATTNSISLQLCEKALLGYVSLYHLLLWLVYRNPGMKQLANKKVGAFIKDPNCRLKGHVSDLGVFLIYILISDFTWNDVGRELILESLSRNALWITKRFNQLNTCSRIVDRLERSLDATTVSRRLIMFQVWFMTHVNEPCEDVAVGGIAGESKDNFLRQLNSFHRRLGRPTLQLKQQLRQTCDYILHDGSRGWNQYFILKKSMQQKIRENEIGAKYAVTATSHGIDGQDIVAVDSKKKQNKKQNKKRSHKDIQFIYFLNFILYVFIRER
;
A
#
# COMPACT_ATOMS: atom_id res chain seq x y z
N GLU A 1 13.27 11.73 -70.29
CA GLU A 1 14.46 11.08 -69.70
C GLU A 1 14.76 11.56 -68.28
N SER A 2 14.54 12.83 -67.92
CA SER A 2 14.75 13.32 -66.54
C SER A 2 13.80 12.76 -65.47
N LYS A 3 12.57 12.38 -65.82
CA LYS A 3 11.61 11.77 -64.87
C LYS A 3 11.90 10.31 -64.53
N THR A 4 12.75 9.64 -65.31
CA THR A 4 13.02 8.20 -65.14
C THR A 4 14.20 7.94 -64.19
N GLN A 5 15.14 8.90 -64.06
CA GLN A 5 16.25 8.80 -63.12
C GLN A 5 15.81 9.08 -61.66
N GLU A 6 14.92 10.05 -61.45
CA GLU A 6 14.41 10.43 -60.12
C GLU A 6 13.56 9.33 -59.44
N GLN A 7 12.87 8.51 -60.24
CA GLN A 7 12.14 7.33 -59.75
C GLN A 7 13.07 6.17 -59.38
N SER A 8 14.25 6.07 -60.01
CA SER A 8 15.22 5.00 -59.72
C SER A 8 16.00 5.22 -58.43
N GLU A 9 16.27 6.48 -58.05
CA GLU A 9 16.91 6.83 -56.78
C GLU A 9 15.95 6.75 -55.59
N ASN A 10 14.68 7.12 -55.77
CA ASN A 10 13.67 6.98 -54.73
C ASN A 10 13.35 5.52 -54.38
N ASN A 11 13.38 4.61 -55.37
CA ASN A 11 13.19 3.18 -55.11
C ASN A 11 14.40 2.53 -54.40
N LYS A 12 15.63 2.97 -54.67
CA LYS A 12 16.84 2.49 -53.98
C LYS A 12 16.92 2.96 -52.51
N ASN A 13 16.37 4.14 -52.21
CA ASN A 13 16.29 4.62 -50.82
C ASN A 13 15.19 3.89 -50.03
N LYS A 14 14.03 3.61 -50.65
CA LYS A 14 12.97 2.78 -50.03
C LYS A 14 13.44 1.36 -49.69
N GLU A 15 14.14 0.69 -50.59
CA GLU A 15 14.68 -0.66 -50.31
C GLU A 15 15.78 -0.68 -49.23
N LYS A 16 16.50 0.44 -49.04
CA LYS A 16 17.50 0.56 -47.96
C LYS A 16 16.86 0.81 -46.60
N ASP A 17 15.75 1.54 -46.55
CA ASP A 17 15.00 1.79 -45.32
C ASP A 17 14.19 0.55 -44.88
N GLU A 18 13.58 -0.18 -45.83
CA GLU A 18 12.92 -1.47 -45.55
C GLU A 18 13.89 -2.55 -45.04
N LYS A 19 15.12 -2.61 -45.58
CA LYS A 19 16.16 -3.53 -45.09
C LYS A 19 16.75 -3.15 -43.73
N LYS A 20 16.67 -1.87 -43.32
CA LYS A 20 17.03 -1.41 -41.96
C LYS A 20 15.94 -1.79 -40.95
N ASP A 21 14.68 -1.69 -41.35
CA ASP A 21 13.53 -2.08 -40.52
C ASP A 21 13.38 -3.60 -40.36
N GLU A 22 13.77 -4.40 -41.36
CA GLU A 22 13.85 -5.87 -41.21
C GLU A 22 14.98 -6.30 -40.27
N LYS A 23 16.17 -5.69 -40.34
CA LYS A 23 17.27 -5.98 -39.41
C LYS A 23 16.98 -5.57 -37.96
N SER A 24 16.21 -4.50 -37.74
CA SER A 24 15.80 -4.08 -36.39
C SER A 24 14.73 -5.01 -35.81
N LYS A 25 13.81 -5.53 -36.64
CA LYS A 25 12.84 -6.55 -36.26
C LYS A 25 13.48 -7.90 -35.93
N ASP A 26 14.49 -8.33 -36.70
CA ASP A 26 15.23 -9.58 -36.46
C ASP A 26 16.06 -9.57 -35.15
N ALA A 27 16.56 -8.40 -34.74
CA ALA A 27 17.20 -8.24 -33.43
C ALA A 27 16.17 -8.28 -32.28
N PHE A 28 15.01 -7.65 -32.47
CA PHE A 28 13.91 -7.63 -31.49
C PHE A 28 13.27 -9.00 -31.26
N ASP A 29 13.23 -9.86 -32.27
CA ASP A 29 12.62 -11.20 -32.16
C ASP A 29 13.57 -12.25 -31.55
N LYS A 30 14.89 -12.00 -31.56
CA LYS A 30 15.88 -12.83 -30.84
C LYS A 30 15.84 -12.61 -29.34
N ASP A 31 15.61 -11.38 -28.87
CA ASP A 31 15.48 -11.08 -27.44
C ASP A 31 14.30 -11.81 -26.79
N LYS A 32 13.23 -12.13 -27.53
CA LYS A 32 12.10 -12.95 -27.03
C LYS A 32 12.48 -14.35 -26.55
N LYS A 33 13.65 -14.86 -26.92
CA LYS A 33 14.11 -16.21 -26.52
C LYS A 33 14.80 -16.24 -25.15
N ILE A 34 15.26 -15.10 -24.65
CA ILE A 34 15.92 -15.02 -23.34
C ILE A 34 14.85 -14.84 -22.27
N ILE A 35 14.87 -15.67 -21.23
CA ILE A 35 13.97 -15.56 -20.08
C ILE A 35 14.36 -14.34 -19.23
N ASP A 36 13.38 -13.65 -18.64
CA ASP A 36 13.61 -12.40 -17.92
C ASP A 36 14.59 -12.57 -16.76
N GLU A 37 14.62 -13.74 -16.12
CA GLU A 37 15.52 -14.07 -15.02
C GLU A 37 17.01 -13.94 -15.41
N ILE A 38 17.38 -14.22 -16.66
CA ILE A 38 18.76 -14.06 -17.13
C ILE A 38 19.12 -12.57 -17.20
N TYR A 39 18.22 -11.72 -17.68
CA TYR A 39 18.46 -10.26 -17.69
C TYR A 39 18.55 -9.71 -16.26
N VAL A 40 17.74 -10.21 -15.34
CA VAL A 40 17.83 -9.83 -13.92
C VAL A 40 19.22 -10.14 -13.37
N MET A 41 19.74 -11.35 -13.61
CA MET A 41 21.09 -11.73 -13.20
C MET A 41 22.18 -10.83 -13.81
N ILE A 42 22.04 -10.47 -15.10
CA ILE A 42 22.98 -9.56 -15.77
C ILE A 42 22.91 -8.17 -15.13
N PHE A 43 21.71 -7.63 -14.95
CA PHE A 43 21.50 -6.29 -14.43
C PHE A 43 21.92 -6.14 -12.96
N GLU A 44 21.82 -7.20 -12.15
CA GLU A 44 22.33 -7.20 -10.77
C GLU A 44 23.87 -7.08 -10.67
N LEU A 45 24.60 -7.35 -11.76
CA LEU A 45 26.06 -7.20 -11.81
C LEU A 45 26.50 -5.79 -12.23
N LEU A 46 25.58 -4.97 -12.72
CA LEU A 46 25.89 -3.64 -13.25
C LEU A 46 25.88 -2.58 -12.15
N GLU A 47 26.75 -1.59 -12.30
CA GLU A 47 26.73 -0.42 -11.43
C GLU A 47 25.57 0.53 -11.79
N VAL A 48 25.20 1.40 -10.84
CA VAL A 48 24.09 2.35 -11.02
C VAL A 48 24.20 3.16 -12.32
N PRO A 49 25.37 3.72 -12.72
CA PRO A 49 25.46 4.47 -13.98
C PRO A 49 25.21 3.62 -15.23
N GLU A 50 25.63 2.36 -15.21
CA GLU A 50 25.44 1.41 -16.31
C GLU A 50 23.97 1.00 -16.40
N MET A 51 23.33 0.77 -15.26
CA MET A 51 21.89 0.49 -15.17
C MET A 51 21.04 1.60 -15.77
N HIS A 52 21.40 2.87 -15.58
CA HIS A 52 20.70 3.99 -16.22
C HIS A 52 20.83 3.97 -17.74
N LYS A 53 21.97 3.52 -18.28
CA LYS A 53 22.13 3.32 -19.72
C LYS A 53 21.26 2.17 -20.20
N MET A 54 21.28 1.02 -19.51
CA MET A 54 20.46 -0.16 -19.85
C MET A 54 18.96 0.17 -19.86
N PHE A 55 18.52 1.00 -18.92
CA PHE A 55 17.13 1.47 -18.81
C PHE A 55 16.61 2.22 -20.04
N GLN A 56 17.51 2.76 -20.88
CA GLN A 56 17.19 3.53 -22.07
C GLN A 56 17.39 2.74 -23.38
N VAL A 57 17.91 1.51 -23.33
CA VAL A 57 18.26 0.73 -24.54
C VAL A 57 17.02 0.30 -25.31
N CYS A 58 16.07 -0.35 -24.64
CA CYS A 58 14.83 -0.80 -25.29
C CYS A 58 13.68 -0.91 -24.28
N ARG A 59 12.44 -0.95 -24.79
CA ARG A 59 11.22 -1.07 -23.96
C ARG A 59 11.21 -2.33 -23.11
N ARG A 60 11.77 -3.44 -23.60
CA ARG A 60 11.83 -4.69 -22.84
C ARG A 60 12.71 -4.56 -21.61
N TRP A 61 13.92 -4.06 -21.77
CA TRP A 61 14.85 -3.88 -20.64
C TRP A 61 14.30 -2.88 -19.64
N HIS A 62 13.69 -1.80 -20.13
CA HIS A 62 12.95 -0.86 -19.30
C HIS A 62 11.88 -1.57 -18.45
N SER A 63 11.04 -2.41 -19.06
CA SER A 63 10.02 -3.21 -18.35
C SER A 63 10.66 -4.12 -17.31
N ILE A 64 11.67 -4.93 -17.67
CA ILE A 64 12.33 -5.87 -16.75
C ILE A 64 12.92 -5.12 -15.55
N ILE A 65 13.58 -3.98 -15.78
CA ILE A 65 14.19 -3.19 -14.71
C ILE A 65 13.13 -2.70 -13.70
N LEU A 66 11.96 -2.27 -14.18
CA LEU A 66 10.85 -1.84 -13.33
C LEU A 66 10.12 -3.02 -12.67
N ASP A 67 9.81 -4.07 -13.44
CA ASP A 67 9.03 -5.23 -13.00
C ASP A 67 9.76 -6.06 -11.93
N TYR A 68 11.09 -6.05 -11.95
CA TYR A 68 11.93 -6.74 -10.98
C TYR A 68 12.57 -5.79 -9.95
N ASN A 69 12.24 -4.49 -9.96
CA ASN A 69 12.78 -3.47 -9.06
C ASN A 69 14.33 -3.49 -8.96
N ILE A 70 15.03 -3.63 -10.09
CA ILE A 70 16.47 -3.91 -10.10
C ILE A 70 17.28 -2.87 -9.30
N PHE A 71 16.95 -1.59 -9.41
CA PHE A 71 17.62 -0.51 -8.67
C PHE A 71 17.60 -0.69 -7.15
N GLU A 72 16.57 -1.33 -6.60
CA GLU A 72 16.35 -1.47 -5.16
C GLU A 72 16.89 -2.79 -4.60
N ARG A 73 17.27 -3.73 -5.47
CA ARG A 73 17.73 -5.07 -5.04
C ARG A 73 19.01 -5.02 -4.23
N ASN A 74 19.87 -4.03 -4.51
CA ASN A 74 21.11 -3.80 -3.78
C ASN A 74 20.89 -3.39 -2.31
N GLU A 75 19.70 -2.90 -1.95
CA GLU A 75 19.35 -2.52 -0.58
C GLU A 75 18.93 -3.73 0.28
N ILE A 76 18.79 -4.92 -0.31
CA ILE A 76 18.37 -6.13 0.39
C ILE A 76 19.59 -6.86 0.97
N ALA A 77 20.07 -6.34 2.10
CA ALA A 77 21.15 -6.91 2.86
C ALA A 77 20.88 -6.78 4.37
N CYS A 78 21.47 -7.67 5.16
CA CYS A 78 21.49 -7.52 6.60
C CYS A 78 22.25 -6.24 6.97
N PHE A 79 21.63 -5.34 7.74
CA PHE A 79 22.28 -4.10 8.15
C PHE A 79 23.52 -4.34 9.03
N PHE A 80 23.58 -5.47 9.75
CA PHE A 80 24.66 -5.82 10.66
C PHE A 80 25.79 -6.59 9.94
N THR A 81 25.52 -7.82 9.46
CA THR A 81 26.54 -8.67 8.82
C THR A 81 26.86 -8.28 7.38
N LYS A 82 26.07 -7.36 6.78
CA LYS A 82 26.13 -6.97 5.36
C LYS A 82 25.89 -8.11 4.37
N GLN A 83 25.49 -9.29 4.85
CA GLN A 83 25.13 -10.43 4.02
C GLN A 83 23.90 -10.12 3.18
N ARG A 84 24.03 -10.34 1.86
CA ARG A 84 22.97 -10.14 0.86
C ARG A 84 22.11 -11.40 0.68
N LEU A 85 20.94 -11.20 0.06
CA LEU A 85 20.01 -12.28 -0.32
C LEU A 85 20.63 -13.34 -1.24
N SER A 86 21.63 -12.95 -2.05
CA SER A 86 22.31 -13.83 -3.01
C SER A 86 23.11 -14.95 -2.35
N HIS A 87 23.44 -14.84 -1.06
CA HIS A 87 24.09 -15.91 -0.32
C HIS A 87 23.10 -17.05 -0.04
N PRO A 88 23.43 -18.32 -0.38
CA PRO A 88 22.50 -19.45 -0.30
C PRO A 88 21.88 -19.68 1.08
N ASP A 89 22.68 -19.49 2.14
CA ASP A 89 22.29 -19.81 3.52
C ASP A 89 21.71 -18.61 4.28
N VAL A 90 21.55 -17.47 3.60
CA VAL A 90 21.07 -16.26 4.26
C VAL A 90 19.54 -16.27 4.35
N ILE A 91 19.07 -16.23 5.59
CA ILE A 91 17.68 -15.97 5.94
C ILE A 91 17.58 -14.54 6.45
N LEU A 92 16.98 -13.65 5.66
CA LEU A 92 16.65 -12.30 6.07
C LEU A 92 15.24 -12.21 6.69
N GLY A 93 15.08 -11.27 7.60
CA GLY A 93 13.84 -10.90 8.24
C GLY A 93 13.96 -9.50 8.84
N VAL A 94 13.06 -9.16 9.75
CA VAL A 94 13.07 -7.86 10.44
C VAL A 94 12.95 -8.05 11.94
N GLY A 95 13.54 -7.12 12.69
CA GLY A 95 13.36 -7.04 14.14
C GLY A 95 12.12 -6.23 14.50
N PHE A 96 11.47 -6.60 15.61
CA PHE A 96 10.34 -5.89 16.17
C PHE A 96 10.56 -5.58 17.65
N GLU A 97 10.16 -4.38 18.05
CA GLU A 97 9.85 -4.07 19.43
C GLU A 97 8.39 -4.44 19.69
N ARG A 98 8.17 -5.44 20.55
CA ARG A 98 6.84 -5.80 21.05
C ARG A 98 6.53 -5.06 22.34
N ILE A 99 5.50 -4.23 22.32
CA ILE A 99 4.96 -3.51 23.47
C ILE A 99 3.62 -4.13 23.85
N GLU A 100 3.49 -4.56 25.11
CA GLU A 100 2.29 -5.22 25.61
C GLU A 100 1.58 -4.36 26.67
N ASP A 101 0.29 -4.12 26.49
CA ASP A 101 -0.56 -3.54 27.51
C ASP A 101 -0.98 -4.61 28.52
N LYS A 102 -0.32 -4.58 29.68
CA LYS A 102 -0.52 -5.51 30.80
C LYS A 102 -1.98 -5.60 31.28
N LYS A 103 -2.84 -4.61 30.99
CA LYS A 103 -4.23 -4.58 31.50
C LYS A 103 -5.22 -5.30 30.61
N ASN A 104 -4.99 -5.33 29.30
CA ASN A 104 -5.95 -5.86 28.32
C ASN A 104 -5.33 -6.84 27.31
N GLY A 105 -4.03 -7.13 27.43
CA GLY A 105 -3.30 -8.04 26.55
C GLY A 105 -3.14 -7.53 25.13
N ARG A 106 -3.39 -6.24 24.87
CA ARG A 106 -3.17 -5.65 23.54
C ARG A 106 -1.68 -5.58 23.24
N MET A 107 -1.36 -5.93 22.01
CA MET A 107 0.00 -5.87 21.50
C MET A 107 0.12 -4.73 20.50
N GLN A 108 1.19 -3.96 20.63
CA GLN A 108 1.65 -3.02 19.64
C GLN A 108 3.05 -3.44 19.20
N PHE A 109 3.30 -3.31 17.90
CA PHE A 109 4.60 -3.64 17.32
C PHE A 109 5.19 -2.41 16.66
N LYS A 110 6.47 -2.16 16.92
CA LYS A 110 7.25 -1.13 16.23
C LYS A 110 8.42 -1.76 15.51
N SER A 111 8.75 -1.23 14.34
CA SER A 111 9.92 -1.66 13.57
C SER A 111 10.32 -0.60 12.57
N GLN A 112 11.62 -0.41 12.40
CA GLN A 112 12.18 0.40 11.32
C GLN A 112 12.23 -0.34 9.98
N MET A 113 11.85 -1.63 9.97
CA MET A 113 11.79 -2.48 8.77
C MET A 113 13.13 -2.62 8.01
N ASP A 114 14.23 -2.46 8.75
CA ASP A 114 15.58 -2.70 8.26
C ASP A 114 15.89 -4.22 8.33
N PHE A 115 16.42 -4.77 7.24
CA PHE A 115 16.66 -6.22 7.15
C PHE A 115 17.77 -6.68 8.08
N MET A 116 17.53 -7.79 8.75
CA MET A 116 18.48 -8.48 9.62
C MET A 116 18.54 -9.96 9.24
N SER A 117 19.74 -10.55 9.29
CA SER A 117 19.90 -11.98 9.06
C SER A 117 19.54 -12.78 10.32
N LEU A 118 19.06 -14.00 10.14
CA LEU A 118 18.79 -14.91 11.24
C LEU A 118 20.05 -15.23 12.05
N ASN A 119 21.21 -15.31 11.40
CA ASN A 119 22.50 -15.51 12.07
C ASN A 119 22.86 -14.32 12.98
N ALA A 120 22.65 -13.09 12.53
CA ALA A 120 22.84 -11.91 13.38
C ALA A 120 21.94 -11.95 14.62
N TRP A 121 20.70 -12.41 14.45
CA TRP A 121 19.76 -12.55 15.56
C TRP A 121 20.13 -13.67 16.55
N MET A 122 20.51 -14.85 16.04
CA MET A 122 20.71 -16.05 16.85
C MET A 122 22.13 -16.18 17.40
N ASN A 123 23.14 -15.98 16.55
CA ASN A 123 24.54 -16.28 16.87
C ASN A 123 25.24 -15.03 17.42
N ASP A 124 25.01 -13.87 16.81
CA ASP A 124 25.65 -12.61 17.22
C ASP A 124 24.86 -11.86 18.29
N GLY A 125 23.64 -12.32 18.61
CA GLY A 125 22.82 -11.75 19.68
C GLY A 125 22.36 -10.31 19.44
N VAL A 126 22.23 -9.87 18.17
CA VAL A 126 21.84 -8.50 17.84
C VAL A 126 20.42 -8.20 18.34
N ARG A 127 20.29 -7.25 19.26
CA ARG A 127 19.00 -6.79 19.85
C ARG A 127 18.81 -5.28 19.75
N THR A 128 19.66 -4.59 19.01
CA THR A 128 19.59 -3.15 18.80
C THR A 128 19.52 -2.88 17.30
N GLY A 129 18.53 -2.11 16.87
CA GLY A 129 18.38 -1.71 15.48
C GLY A 129 19.32 -0.57 15.08
N VAL A 130 19.24 -0.15 13.81
CA VAL A 130 20.12 0.86 13.23
C VAL A 130 20.00 2.22 13.95
N TRP A 131 18.84 2.51 14.53
CA TRP A 131 18.53 3.78 15.18
C TRP A 131 18.61 3.70 16.71
N GLY A 132 19.19 2.61 17.24
CA GLY A 132 19.31 2.39 18.68
C GLY A 132 18.06 1.82 19.34
N GLU A 133 17.02 1.47 18.57
CA GLU A 133 15.81 0.87 19.08
C GLU A 133 16.03 -0.55 19.61
N THR A 134 15.28 -0.94 20.65
CA THR A 134 15.40 -2.29 21.23
C THR A 134 14.52 -3.27 20.47
N LEU A 135 15.14 -4.33 19.94
CA LEU A 135 14.47 -5.40 19.22
C LEU A 135 14.25 -6.58 20.15
N THR A 136 12.99 -6.92 20.42
CA THR A 136 12.64 -8.03 21.32
C THR A 136 12.33 -9.32 20.57
N HIS A 137 11.91 -9.21 19.31
CA HIS A 137 11.55 -10.35 18.47
C HIS A 137 12.11 -10.20 17.05
N PHE A 138 12.20 -11.32 16.36
CA PHE A 138 12.58 -11.40 14.95
C PHE A 138 11.48 -12.09 14.16
N LEU A 139 11.25 -11.65 12.92
CA LEU A 139 10.35 -12.30 11.98
C LEU A 139 11.06 -12.48 10.64
N PRO A 140 11.31 -13.72 10.19
CA PRO A 140 11.66 -13.99 8.80
C PRO A 140 10.57 -13.43 7.88
N LEU A 141 10.96 -12.67 6.86
CA LEU A 141 10.03 -12.15 5.85
C LEU A 141 10.18 -12.95 4.56
N VAL A 142 9.10 -13.13 3.82
CA VAL A 142 9.19 -13.68 2.46
C VAL A 142 9.70 -12.59 1.54
N ILE A 143 10.87 -12.81 0.93
CA ILE A 143 11.46 -11.84 -0.01
C ILE A 143 11.14 -12.26 -1.44
N ASN A 144 11.53 -13.48 -1.83
CA ASN A 144 11.15 -14.11 -3.09
C ASN A 144 10.67 -15.54 -2.84
N LYS A 145 10.33 -16.26 -3.91
CA LYS A 145 9.80 -17.62 -3.82
C LYS A 145 10.80 -18.58 -3.19
N GLU A 146 12.07 -18.48 -3.54
CA GLU A 146 13.16 -19.35 -3.07
C GLU A 146 13.43 -19.12 -1.59
N HIS A 147 13.52 -17.85 -1.17
CA HIS A 147 13.69 -17.46 0.22
C HIS A 147 12.46 -17.84 1.07
N GLY A 148 11.25 -17.63 0.54
CA GLY A 148 9.99 -18.07 1.16
C GLY A 148 9.94 -19.59 1.39
N ALA A 149 10.45 -20.38 0.45
CA ALA A 149 10.56 -21.83 0.61
C ALA A 149 11.52 -22.21 1.75
N ARG A 150 12.68 -21.54 1.86
CA ARG A 150 13.67 -21.80 2.92
C ARG A 150 13.14 -21.50 4.33
N ILE A 151 12.29 -20.48 4.48
CA ILE A 151 11.76 -20.07 5.79
C ILE A 151 10.43 -20.73 6.16
N SER A 152 9.86 -21.55 5.27
CA SER A 152 8.50 -22.07 5.42
C SER A 152 8.28 -22.87 6.71
N ASP A 153 9.30 -23.60 7.16
CA ASP A 153 9.19 -24.44 8.37
C ASP A 153 9.39 -23.66 9.67
N ILE A 154 10.09 -22.53 9.62
CA ILE A 154 10.41 -21.73 10.80
C ILE A 154 9.42 -20.60 11.03
N ILE A 155 8.74 -20.11 9.99
CA ILE A 155 7.96 -18.87 10.07
C ILE A 155 6.80 -18.94 11.05
N GLU A 156 6.12 -20.08 11.12
CA GLU A 156 5.05 -20.31 12.09
C GLU A 156 5.59 -20.21 13.53
N THR A 157 6.78 -20.75 13.77
CA THR A 157 7.43 -20.69 15.09
C THR A 157 7.74 -19.26 15.49
N TYR A 158 8.23 -18.43 14.57
CA TYR A 158 8.51 -17.02 14.85
C TYR A 158 7.24 -16.20 15.04
N LEU A 159 6.19 -16.43 14.25
CA LEU A 159 4.88 -15.81 14.44
C LEU A 159 4.27 -16.22 15.79
N LYS A 160 4.39 -17.48 16.18
CA LYS A 160 3.92 -17.98 17.47
C LYS A 160 4.67 -17.32 18.63
N LYS A 161 6.00 -17.16 18.53
CA LYS A 161 6.81 -16.42 19.53
C LYS A 161 6.38 -14.95 19.63
N LEU A 162 6.11 -14.29 18.50
CA LEU A 162 5.63 -12.91 18.46
C LEU A 162 4.23 -12.76 19.09
N TRP A 163 3.32 -13.69 18.79
CA TRP A 163 1.92 -13.61 19.20
C TRP A 163 1.64 -14.05 20.63
N LEU A 164 2.34 -15.08 21.13
CA LEU A 164 2.07 -15.62 22.45
C LEU A 164 2.55 -14.68 23.56
N ASN A 165 1.65 -14.42 24.49
CA ASN A 165 1.86 -13.69 25.73
C ASN A 165 1.09 -14.41 26.88
N SER A 166 1.19 -13.88 28.10
CA SER A 166 0.54 -14.48 29.28
C SER A 166 -1.00 -14.56 29.16
N VAL A 167 -1.62 -13.71 28.33
CA VAL A 167 -3.08 -13.66 28.14
C VAL A 167 -3.58 -14.69 27.11
N ASN A 168 -2.73 -15.01 26.12
CA ASN A 168 -3.04 -15.86 24.98
C ASN A 168 -2.31 -17.22 25.02
N GLU A 169 -1.65 -17.52 26.13
CA GLU A 169 -0.99 -18.81 26.36
C GLU A 169 -1.99 -19.96 26.14
N GLY A 170 -1.61 -20.95 25.30
CA GLY A 170 -2.46 -22.09 24.94
C GLY A 170 -3.55 -21.84 23.89
N LYS A 171 -3.76 -20.60 23.41
CA LYS A 171 -4.82 -20.26 22.43
C LYS A 171 -4.36 -20.18 20.96
N TRP A 172 -3.24 -20.82 20.62
CA TRP A 172 -2.73 -20.82 19.24
C TRP A 172 -3.66 -21.62 18.32
N LYS A 173 -4.48 -20.89 17.55
CA LYS A 173 -5.24 -21.45 16.43
C LYS A 173 -4.48 -21.11 15.17
N LYS A 174 -3.77 -22.07 14.60
CA LYS A 174 -2.79 -21.87 13.53
C LYS A 174 -3.19 -20.79 12.51
N GLU A 175 -4.27 -20.99 11.75
CA GLU A 175 -4.68 -20.06 10.69
C GLU A 175 -5.12 -18.69 11.24
N GLU A 176 -5.98 -18.68 12.26
CA GLU A 176 -6.53 -17.44 12.84
C GLU A 176 -5.43 -16.60 13.49
N SER A 177 -4.57 -17.22 14.31
CA SER A 177 -3.49 -16.54 15.03
C SER A 177 -2.40 -16.02 14.09
N MET A 178 -2.10 -16.71 12.98
CA MET A 178 -1.17 -16.18 11.97
C MET A 178 -1.72 -14.93 11.29
N ILE A 179 -3.00 -14.93 10.88
CA ILE A 179 -3.64 -13.75 10.29
C ILE A 179 -3.66 -12.62 11.31
N GLU A 180 -4.11 -12.88 12.54
CA GLU A 180 -4.24 -11.84 13.57
C GLU A 180 -2.89 -11.25 13.98
N CYS A 181 -1.84 -12.06 14.06
CA CYS A 181 -0.48 -11.57 14.34
C CYS A 181 -0.02 -10.58 13.25
N ILE A 182 -0.05 -10.99 11.98
CA ILE A 182 0.40 -10.13 10.87
C ILE A 182 -0.51 -8.91 10.75
N ALA A 183 -1.82 -9.08 10.85
CA ALA A 183 -2.78 -8.00 10.78
C ALA A 183 -2.60 -6.98 11.92
N THR A 184 -2.24 -7.43 13.12
CA THR A 184 -1.95 -6.54 14.26
C THR A 184 -0.64 -5.76 14.03
N ILE A 185 0.38 -6.40 13.46
CA ILE A 185 1.63 -5.72 13.09
C ILE A 185 1.35 -4.66 12.01
N MET A 186 0.66 -5.03 10.93
CA MET A 186 0.29 -4.12 9.84
C MET A 186 -0.57 -2.95 10.35
N ASN A 187 -1.52 -3.22 11.25
CA ASN A 187 -2.33 -2.18 11.87
C ASN A 187 -1.49 -1.25 12.76
N SER A 188 -0.54 -1.79 13.52
CA SER A 188 0.37 -1.00 14.37
C SER A 188 1.22 -0.03 13.54
N MET A 189 1.71 -0.45 12.37
CA MET A 189 2.47 0.43 11.46
C MET A 189 1.64 1.61 10.96
N VAL A 190 0.38 1.35 10.57
CA VAL A 190 -0.52 2.43 10.10
C VAL A 190 -0.85 3.39 11.25
N VAL A 191 -1.06 2.85 12.44
CA VAL A 191 -1.30 3.64 13.66
C VAL A 191 -0.10 4.53 13.96
N GLU A 192 1.11 3.98 13.99
CA GLU A 192 2.35 4.73 14.25
C GLU A 192 2.51 5.91 13.29
N PHE A 193 2.38 5.66 11.97
CA PHE A 193 2.38 6.69 10.94
C PHE A 193 1.31 7.78 11.16
N VAL A 194 0.09 7.39 11.56
CA VAL A 194 -1.02 8.33 11.77
C VAL A 194 -0.84 9.17 13.05
N PHE A 195 -0.22 8.61 14.10
CA PHE A 195 -0.09 9.22 15.43
C PHE A 195 1.11 10.14 15.58
N GLU A 196 2.26 9.83 14.97
CA GLU A 196 3.48 10.66 15.04
C GLU A 196 3.28 12.11 14.58
N GLN A 197 2.19 12.39 13.86
CA GLN A 197 1.84 13.71 13.33
C GLN A 197 0.67 14.40 14.07
N THR A 198 0.11 13.76 15.11
CA THR A 198 -1.01 14.32 15.90
C THR A 198 -0.59 14.97 17.21
N GLU A 199 0.55 14.55 17.78
CA GLU A 199 1.17 15.26 18.89
C GLU A 199 2.26 16.18 18.35
N GLY A 200 1.96 17.47 18.27
CA GLY A 200 2.97 18.49 18.06
C GLY A 200 3.96 18.47 19.23
N SER A 201 5.05 17.71 19.08
CA SER A 201 6.19 17.82 19.97
C SER A 201 6.71 19.25 19.87
N SER A 202 6.36 20.05 20.87
CA SER A 202 6.49 21.50 20.89
C SER A 202 7.93 21.97 21.13
N ASN A 203 8.93 21.21 20.69
CA ASN A 203 10.34 21.46 21.00
C ASN A 203 11.32 21.15 19.86
N SER A 204 10.94 21.39 18.61
CA SER A 204 11.94 21.57 17.54
C SER A 204 11.54 22.65 16.55
N ASN A 205 12.10 23.84 16.76
CA ASN A 205 12.33 24.77 15.67
C ASN A 205 13.25 24.06 14.67
N ILE A 206 12.74 23.56 13.55
CA ILE A 206 13.39 23.54 12.23
C ILE A 206 12.31 23.13 11.21
N ALA A 207 12.29 23.81 10.06
CA ALA A 207 11.47 23.53 8.88
C ALA A 207 11.77 22.17 8.18
N THR A 208 12.20 21.14 8.92
CA THR A 208 12.61 19.78 8.45
C THR A 208 11.55 18.71 8.69
N THR A 209 10.40 19.06 9.28
CA THR A 209 9.34 18.11 9.65
C THR A 209 8.74 17.37 8.45
N ASN A 210 8.64 18.03 7.29
CA ASN A 210 8.08 17.40 6.08
C ASN A 210 8.98 16.29 5.51
N SER A 211 10.31 16.43 5.53
CA SER A 211 11.21 15.41 4.94
C SER A 211 11.31 14.16 5.82
N ILE A 212 11.31 14.33 7.14
CA ILE A 212 11.38 13.22 8.11
C ILE A 212 10.07 12.42 8.12
N SER A 213 8.92 13.11 8.08
CA SER A 213 7.58 12.47 7.96
C SER A 213 7.46 11.61 6.69
N LEU A 214 8.04 12.07 5.59
CA LEU A 214 8.04 11.37 4.31
C LEU A 214 8.96 10.14 4.28
N GLN A 215 10.12 10.19 4.93
CA GLN A 215 11.01 9.04 5.05
C GLN A 215 10.45 7.96 5.98
N LEU A 216 9.79 8.36 7.08
CA LEU A 216 9.04 7.46 7.96
C LEU A 216 7.89 6.79 7.22
N CYS A 217 7.16 7.56 6.39
CA CYS A 217 6.14 7.03 5.49
C CYS A 217 6.74 5.98 4.55
N GLU A 218 7.85 6.26 3.87
CA GLU A 218 8.45 5.30 2.93
C GLU A 218 8.83 3.97 3.59
N LYS A 219 9.48 3.99 4.76
CA LYS A 219 9.81 2.76 5.48
C LYS A 219 8.58 2.00 5.99
N ALA A 220 7.60 2.70 6.56
CA ALA A 220 6.35 2.09 7.01
C ALA A 220 5.59 1.44 5.84
N LEU A 221 5.60 2.08 4.66
CA LEU A 221 5.00 1.56 3.44
C LEU A 221 5.71 0.31 2.93
N LEU A 222 7.05 0.34 2.86
CA LEU A 222 7.86 -0.83 2.53
C LEU A 222 7.54 -1.98 3.47
N GLY A 223 7.40 -1.70 4.76
CA GLY A 223 7.04 -2.68 5.77
C GLY A 223 5.66 -3.27 5.56
N TYR A 224 4.66 -2.42 5.34
CA TYR A 224 3.28 -2.83 5.11
C TYR A 224 3.14 -3.74 3.88
N VAL A 225 3.83 -3.41 2.78
CA VAL A 225 3.86 -4.22 1.56
C VAL A 225 4.58 -5.56 1.79
N SER A 226 5.70 -5.55 2.51
CA SER A 226 6.46 -6.77 2.81
C SER A 226 5.64 -7.73 3.69
N LEU A 227 4.89 -7.21 4.67
CA LEU A 227 3.99 -7.99 5.51
C LEU A 227 2.77 -8.51 4.73
N TYR A 228 2.24 -7.72 3.79
CA TYR A 228 1.20 -8.18 2.90
C TYR A 228 1.68 -9.32 1.99
N HIS A 229 2.89 -9.21 1.44
CA HIS A 229 3.51 -10.29 0.67
C HIS A 229 3.69 -11.57 1.51
N LEU A 230 4.18 -11.43 2.74
CA LEU A 230 4.23 -12.53 3.69
C LEU A 230 2.85 -13.16 3.93
N LEU A 231 1.80 -12.34 4.12
CA LEU A 231 0.44 -12.83 4.32
C LEU A 231 -0.06 -13.60 3.09
N LEU A 232 0.18 -13.11 1.88
CA LEU A 232 -0.14 -13.81 0.63
C LEU A 232 0.57 -15.16 0.54
N TRP A 233 1.86 -15.22 0.89
CA TRP A 233 2.61 -16.47 0.92
C TRP A 233 2.02 -17.49 1.90
N LEU A 234 1.65 -17.06 3.09
CA LEU A 234 1.03 -17.94 4.10
C LEU A 234 -0.34 -18.45 3.64
N VAL A 235 -1.15 -17.61 2.99
CA VAL A 235 -2.45 -18.01 2.42
C VAL A 235 -2.25 -19.00 1.28
N TYR A 236 -1.25 -18.80 0.43
CA TYR A 236 -0.90 -19.74 -0.64
C TYR A 236 -0.52 -21.12 -0.09
N ARG A 237 0.23 -21.15 1.02
CA ARG A 237 0.65 -22.39 1.69
C ARG A 237 -0.46 -23.03 2.53
N ASN A 238 -1.38 -22.23 3.06
CA ASN A 238 -2.48 -22.67 3.92
C ASN A 238 -3.82 -22.10 3.44
N PRO A 239 -4.47 -22.74 2.43
CA PRO A 239 -5.74 -22.25 1.88
C PRO A 239 -6.86 -22.09 2.91
N GLY A 240 -6.78 -22.78 4.06
CA GLY A 240 -7.69 -22.60 5.20
C GLY A 240 -7.74 -21.16 5.73
N MET A 241 -6.66 -20.38 5.60
CA MET A 241 -6.64 -18.96 5.97
C MET A 241 -7.61 -18.13 5.11
N LYS A 242 -7.67 -18.39 3.79
CA LYS A 242 -8.61 -17.71 2.89
C LYS A 242 -10.06 -18.10 3.20
N GLN A 243 -10.31 -19.38 3.47
CA GLN A 243 -11.64 -19.85 3.88
C GLN A 243 -12.10 -19.21 5.19
N LEU A 244 -11.20 -19.11 6.17
CA LEU A 244 -11.46 -18.41 7.42
C LEU A 244 -11.78 -16.94 7.19
N ALA A 245 -11.02 -16.26 6.32
CA ALA A 245 -11.28 -14.87 5.98
C ALA A 245 -12.65 -14.67 5.31
N ASN A 246 -12.99 -15.49 4.33
CA ASN A 246 -14.30 -15.49 3.70
C ASN A 246 -15.43 -15.71 4.70
N LYS A 247 -15.26 -16.64 5.65
CA LYS A 247 -16.25 -16.89 6.70
C LYS A 247 -16.41 -15.67 7.61
N LYS A 248 -15.31 -15.08 8.08
CA LYS A 248 -15.31 -13.93 9.01
C LYS A 248 -15.91 -12.69 8.36
N VAL A 249 -15.51 -12.39 7.12
CA VAL A 249 -16.05 -11.26 6.34
C VAL A 249 -17.52 -11.49 5.96
N GLY A 250 -17.88 -12.69 5.50
CA GLY A 250 -19.26 -13.03 5.18
C GLY A 250 -20.21 -12.94 6.37
N ALA A 251 -19.76 -13.36 7.57
CA ALA A 251 -20.52 -13.22 8.80
C ALA A 251 -20.71 -11.74 9.20
N PHE A 252 -19.66 -10.93 9.09
CA PHE A 252 -19.73 -9.49 9.37
C PHE A 252 -20.75 -8.77 8.47
N ILE A 253 -20.82 -9.14 7.18
CA ILE A 253 -21.80 -8.55 6.26
C ILE A 253 -23.23 -8.97 6.65
N LYS A 254 -23.46 -10.28 6.86
CA LYS A 254 -24.80 -10.86 7.00
C LYS A 254 -25.46 -10.58 8.34
N ASP A 255 -24.70 -10.58 9.44
CA ASP A 255 -25.25 -10.51 10.79
C ASP A 255 -24.67 -9.33 11.59
N PRO A 256 -25.49 -8.34 12.00
CA PRO A 256 -25.07 -7.25 12.87
C PRO A 256 -24.40 -7.69 14.17
N ASN A 257 -24.76 -8.85 14.75
CA ASN A 257 -24.16 -9.34 16.00
C ASN A 257 -22.70 -9.77 15.80
N CYS A 258 -22.37 -10.24 14.60
CA CYS A 258 -21.00 -10.57 14.20
C CYS A 258 -20.11 -9.34 14.01
N ARG A 259 -20.67 -8.12 14.05
CA ARG A 259 -19.92 -6.85 13.97
C ARG A 259 -19.49 -6.35 15.34
N LEU A 260 -20.04 -6.88 16.42
CA LEU A 260 -19.77 -6.42 17.77
C LEU A 260 -18.34 -6.73 18.21
N LYS A 261 -17.87 -6.02 19.25
CA LYS A 261 -16.50 -6.13 19.78
C LYS A 261 -16.12 -7.55 20.24
N GLY A 262 -17.11 -8.39 20.58
CA GLY A 262 -16.88 -9.79 20.94
C GLY A 262 -16.48 -10.68 19.76
N HIS A 263 -16.89 -10.34 18.53
CA HIS A 263 -16.59 -11.09 17.31
C HIS A 263 -15.50 -10.44 16.48
N VAL A 264 -15.50 -9.10 16.41
CA VAL A 264 -14.47 -8.30 15.75
C VAL A 264 -13.91 -7.32 16.78
N SER A 265 -12.82 -7.68 17.44
CA SER A 265 -12.23 -6.85 18.50
C SER A 265 -11.66 -5.53 17.98
N ASP A 266 -11.07 -5.56 16.78
CA ASP A 266 -10.40 -4.43 16.12
C ASP A 266 -10.79 -4.36 14.64
N LEU A 267 -11.30 -3.21 14.20
CA LEU A 267 -11.72 -3.00 12.81
C LEU A 267 -10.54 -2.87 11.85
N GLY A 268 -9.40 -2.34 12.31
CA GLY A 268 -8.18 -2.24 11.52
C GLY A 268 -7.56 -3.61 11.24
N VAL A 269 -7.64 -4.53 12.20
CA VAL A 269 -7.29 -5.95 11.99
C VAL A 269 -8.28 -6.62 11.03
N PHE A 270 -9.57 -6.34 11.17
CA PHE A 270 -10.61 -6.89 10.30
C PHE A 270 -10.45 -6.47 8.83
N LEU A 271 -10.00 -5.25 8.54
CA LEU A 271 -9.72 -4.81 7.17
C LEU A 271 -8.65 -5.67 6.47
N ILE A 272 -7.70 -6.25 7.21
CA ILE A 272 -6.71 -7.20 6.66
C ILE A 272 -7.36 -8.54 6.26
N TYR A 273 -8.42 -8.96 6.95
CA TYR A 273 -9.19 -10.14 6.50
C TYR A 273 -9.85 -9.88 5.14
N ILE A 274 -10.28 -8.65 4.86
CA ILE A 274 -10.85 -8.31 3.55
C ILE A 274 -9.78 -8.46 2.45
N LEU A 275 -8.55 -7.99 2.70
CA LEU A 275 -7.42 -8.06 1.76
C LEU A 275 -7.09 -9.47 1.24
N ILE A 276 -7.42 -10.52 2.00
CA ILE A 276 -7.15 -11.92 1.63
C ILE A 276 -8.42 -12.73 1.35
N SER A 277 -9.59 -12.09 1.44
CA SER A 277 -10.88 -12.70 1.14
C SER A 277 -11.26 -12.52 -0.34
N ASP A 278 -12.36 -13.17 -0.75
CA ASP A 278 -12.97 -12.95 -2.06
C ASP A 278 -13.93 -11.74 -2.08
N PHE A 279 -14.07 -11.04 -0.95
CA PHE A 279 -14.88 -9.83 -0.85
C PHE A 279 -14.05 -8.58 -1.14
N THR A 280 -14.70 -7.56 -1.69
CA THR A 280 -14.13 -6.26 -1.97
C THR A 280 -14.62 -5.20 -0.99
N TRP A 281 -13.97 -4.02 -1.02
CA TRP A 281 -14.45 -2.86 -0.26
C TRP A 281 -15.91 -2.51 -0.56
N ASN A 282 -16.38 -2.72 -1.80
CA ASN A 282 -17.75 -2.38 -2.17
C ASN A 282 -18.77 -3.28 -1.46
N ASP A 283 -18.39 -4.51 -1.12
CA ASP A 283 -19.27 -5.48 -0.45
C ASP A 283 -19.43 -5.19 1.04
N VAL A 284 -18.37 -4.68 1.69
CA VAL A 284 -18.28 -4.55 3.16
C VAL A 284 -18.34 -3.10 3.64
N GLY A 285 -17.96 -2.14 2.79
CA GLY A 285 -17.64 -0.77 3.18
C GLY A 285 -18.77 -0.05 3.93
N ARG A 286 -20.03 -0.23 3.51
CA ARG A 286 -21.18 0.35 4.21
C ARG A 286 -21.26 -0.10 5.66
N GLU A 287 -21.27 -1.41 5.88
CA GLU A 287 -21.44 -1.97 7.23
C GLU A 287 -20.24 -1.67 8.13
N LEU A 288 -19.03 -1.65 7.57
CA LEU A 288 -17.81 -1.30 8.31
C LEU A 288 -17.80 0.16 8.75
N ILE A 289 -18.21 1.09 7.89
CA ILE A 289 -18.28 2.51 8.21
C ILE A 289 -19.32 2.76 9.30
N LEU A 290 -20.50 2.13 9.22
CA LEU A 290 -21.53 2.23 10.24
C LEU A 290 -21.02 1.73 11.60
N GLU A 291 -20.39 0.56 11.63
CA GLU A 291 -19.82 0.00 12.86
C GLU A 291 -18.68 0.88 13.40
N SER A 292 -17.84 1.44 12.52
CA SER A 292 -16.78 2.38 12.92
C SER A 292 -17.33 3.62 13.61
N LEU A 293 -18.38 4.24 13.05
CA LEU A 293 -19.03 5.39 13.64
C LEU A 293 -19.63 5.06 15.02
N SER A 294 -20.26 3.89 15.15
CA SER A 294 -20.79 3.40 16.43
C SER A 294 -19.71 3.19 17.49
N ARG A 295 -18.58 2.54 17.14
CA ARG A 295 -17.45 2.34 18.06
C ARG A 295 -16.77 3.64 18.46
N ASN A 296 -16.75 4.59 17.54
CA ASN A 296 -16.17 5.90 17.75
C ASN A 296 -16.94 6.77 18.74
N ALA A 297 -18.22 6.48 18.99
CA ALA A 297 -18.99 7.18 20.02
C ALA A 297 -18.27 7.18 21.38
N LEU A 298 -17.64 6.06 21.76
CA LEU A 298 -16.83 5.97 22.99
C LEU A 298 -15.67 6.98 23.01
N TRP A 299 -14.94 7.10 21.91
CA TRP A 299 -13.80 8.02 21.82
C TRP A 299 -14.25 9.47 21.77
N ILE A 300 -15.38 9.74 21.11
CA ILE A 300 -16.01 11.06 21.06
C ILE A 300 -16.43 11.50 22.45
N THR A 301 -17.16 10.67 23.20
CA THR A 301 -17.62 11.03 24.54
C THR A 301 -16.49 11.07 25.56
N LYS A 302 -15.46 10.23 25.41
CA LYS A 302 -14.26 10.31 26.25
C LYS A 302 -13.51 11.63 26.08
N ARG A 303 -13.41 12.16 24.85
CA ARG A 303 -12.73 13.44 24.58
C ARG A 303 -13.63 14.66 24.83
N PHE A 304 -14.93 14.53 24.55
CA PHE A 304 -15.92 15.59 24.69
C PHE A 304 -17.15 15.05 25.43
N ASN A 305 -17.07 15.00 26.77
CA ASN A 305 -18.11 14.41 27.61
C ASN A 305 -19.50 15.06 27.41
N GLN A 306 -19.53 16.34 27.09
CA GLN A 306 -20.77 17.07 26.76
C GLN A 306 -21.52 16.51 25.54
N LEU A 307 -20.89 15.68 24.71
CA LEU A 307 -21.54 15.01 23.58
C LEU A 307 -22.27 13.73 23.99
N ASN A 308 -22.12 13.27 25.24
CA ASN A 308 -22.82 12.10 25.78
C ASN A 308 -24.27 12.43 26.14
N THR A 309 -25.04 12.85 25.13
CA THR A 309 -26.45 13.18 25.25
C THR A 309 -27.13 13.05 23.90
N CYS A 310 -28.44 12.81 23.92
CA CYS A 310 -29.30 12.84 22.73
C CYS A 310 -29.72 14.27 22.34
N SER A 311 -29.43 15.27 23.17
CA SER A 311 -29.76 16.67 22.88
C SER A 311 -29.01 17.18 21.66
N ARG A 312 -29.66 18.10 20.92
CA ARG A 312 -29.03 18.79 19.80
C ARG A 312 -27.88 19.67 20.32
N ILE A 313 -26.70 19.47 19.77
CA ILE A 313 -25.49 20.27 20.04
C ILE A 313 -25.00 20.81 18.71
N VAL A 314 -24.79 22.12 18.62
CA VAL A 314 -24.47 22.84 17.37
C VAL A 314 -23.19 22.30 16.73
N ASP A 315 -22.12 22.13 17.53
CA ASP A 315 -20.80 21.73 17.01
C ASP A 315 -20.55 20.21 17.07
N ARG A 316 -21.60 19.40 17.22
CA ARG A 316 -21.45 17.93 17.41
C ARG A 316 -20.63 17.31 16.28
N LEU A 317 -20.95 17.65 15.03
CA LEU A 317 -20.30 17.06 13.86
C LEU A 317 -18.81 17.41 13.79
N GLU A 318 -18.44 18.64 14.12
CA GLU A 318 -17.05 19.11 14.08
C GLU A 318 -16.22 18.46 15.20
N ARG A 319 -16.76 18.42 16.43
CA ARG A 319 -16.09 17.77 17.56
C ARG A 319 -15.97 16.26 17.37
N SER A 320 -17.01 15.61 16.83
CA SER A 320 -16.93 14.20 16.44
C SER A 320 -15.91 13.95 15.34
N LEU A 321 -15.76 14.90 14.42
CA LEU A 321 -14.75 14.84 13.36
C LEU A 321 -13.33 14.91 13.98
N ASP A 322 -13.06 15.88 14.84
CA ASP A 322 -11.76 15.99 15.51
C ASP A 322 -11.43 14.74 16.34
N ALA A 323 -12.38 14.27 17.17
CA ALA A 323 -12.17 13.12 18.06
C ALA A 323 -11.90 11.79 17.34
N THR A 324 -12.29 11.64 16.07
CA THR A 324 -12.20 10.37 15.34
C THR A 324 -11.14 10.35 14.24
N THR A 325 -10.28 11.38 14.20
CA THR A 325 -9.23 11.57 13.19
C THR A 325 -8.37 10.34 12.96
N VAL A 326 -7.85 9.72 14.02
CA VAL A 326 -6.99 8.53 13.93
C VAL A 326 -7.72 7.37 13.24
N SER A 327 -8.90 7.00 13.75
CA SER A 327 -9.69 5.89 13.22
C SER A 327 -10.05 6.08 11.74
N ARG A 328 -10.37 7.33 11.35
CA ARG A 328 -10.69 7.66 9.96
C ARG A 328 -9.46 7.50 9.09
N ARG A 329 -8.32 8.11 9.45
CA ARG A 329 -7.08 8.02 8.67
C ARG A 329 -6.62 6.58 8.47
N LEU A 330 -6.75 5.75 9.50
CA LEU A 330 -6.46 4.31 9.43
C LEU A 330 -7.33 3.60 8.39
N ILE A 331 -8.66 3.80 8.44
CA ILE A 331 -9.59 3.22 7.46
C ILE A 331 -9.27 3.75 6.06
N MET A 332 -9.05 5.06 5.91
CA MET A 332 -8.72 5.69 4.63
C MET A 332 -7.50 5.04 3.99
N PHE A 333 -6.43 4.84 4.76
CA PHE A 333 -5.19 4.23 4.29
C PHE A 333 -5.41 2.79 3.83
N GLN A 334 -6.01 1.96 4.69
CA GLN A 334 -6.17 0.54 4.39
C GLN A 334 -7.15 0.28 3.23
N VAL A 335 -8.22 1.08 3.14
CA VAL A 335 -9.15 1.03 1.99
C VAL A 335 -8.45 1.44 0.71
N TRP A 336 -7.68 2.53 0.75
CA TRP A 336 -6.90 2.95 -0.40
C TRP A 336 -5.94 1.84 -0.85
N PHE A 337 -5.17 1.26 0.08
CA PHE A 337 -4.20 0.21 -0.21
C PHE A 337 -4.87 -0.98 -0.88
N MET A 338 -5.97 -1.48 -0.31
CA MET A 338 -6.76 -2.58 -0.88
C MET A 338 -7.27 -2.27 -2.28
N THR A 339 -7.64 -1.01 -2.57
CA THR A 339 -8.14 -0.66 -3.91
C THR A 339 -7.05 -0.53 -4.96
N HIS A 340 -5.81 -0.18 -4.60
CA HIS A 340 -4.73 0.07 -5.56
C HIS A 340 -3.77 -1.11 -5.70
N VAL A 341 -3.58 -1.92 -4.66
CA VAL A 341 -2.74 -3.13 -4.74
C VAL A 341 -3.43 -4.27 -5.51
N ASN A 342 -4.76 -4.27 -5.51
CA ASN A 342 -5.56 -5.24 -6.26
C ASN A 342 -5.82 -4.81 -7.72
N GLU A 343 -5.43 -3.60 -8.13
CA GLU A 343 -5.56 -3.16 -9.51
C GLU A 343 -4.48 -3.81 -10.37
N PRO A 344 -4.86 -4.49 -11.48
CA PRO A 344 -3.86 -4.98 -12.43
C PRO A 344 -3.14 -3.79 -13.04
N CYS A 345 -1.81 -3.80 -12.99
CA CYS A 345 -1.00 -2.82 -13.69
C CYS A 345 -1.35 -2.90 -15.19
N GLU A 346 -1.88 -1.81 -15.76
CA GLU A 346 -2.29 -1.75 -17.18
C GLU A 346 -1.11 -1.96 -18.15
N ASP A 347 0.13 -1.88 -17.67
CA ASP A 347 1.34 -1.96 -18.49
C ASP A 347 1.76 -3.38 -18.91
N VAL A 348 1.08 -4.44 -18.44
CA VAL A 348 1.38 -5.83 -18.85
C VAL A 348 0.84 -6.15 -20.26
N ALA A 349 0.23 -5.19 -20.96
CA ALA A 349 -0.26 -5.37 -22.32
C ALA A 349 0.85 -5.44 -23.39
N VAL A 350 2.12 -5.19 -23.06
CA VAL A 350 3.23 -5.22 -24.04
C VAL A 350 4.23 -6.33 -23.71
N GLY A 351 3.80 -7.59 -23.82
CA GLY A 351 4.73 -8.73 -23.90
C GLY A 351 4.43 -9.96 -23.05
N GLY A 352 3.26 -10.03 -22.39
CA GLY A 352 2.90 -11.17 -21.54
C GLY A 352 2.83 -12.51 -22.30
N ILE A 353 3.71 -13.42 -21.91
CA ILE A 353 3.72 -14.84 -22.26
C ILE A 353 2.31 -15.43 -22.03
N ALA A 354 1.77 -16.09 -23.06
CA ALA A 354 0.52 -16.84 -22.97
C ALA A 354 0.64 -17.95 -21.90
N GLY A 355 0.08 -17.71 -20.71
CA GLY A 355 0.13 -18.67 -19.60
C GLY A 355 -0.19 -18.11 -18.21
N GLU A 356 -0.36 -16.79 -18.03
CA GLU A 356 -0.65 -16.23 -16.70
C GLU A 356 -2.01 -16.72 -16.14
N SER A 357 -1.95 -17.22 -14.90
CA SER A 357 -3.10 -17.71 -14.12
C SER A 357 -4.27 -16.72 -14.11
N LYS A 358 -5.50 -17.22 -14.33
CA LYS A 358 -6.75 -16.43 -14.21
C LYS A 358 -7.03 -15.94 -12.77
N ASP A 359 -6.31 -16.45 -11.78
CA ASP A 359 -6.48 -16.09 -10.38
C ASP A 359 -5.67 -14.82 -10.03
N ASN A 360 -6.38 -13.73 -9.72
CA ASN A 360 -5.80 -12.44 -9.30
C ASN A 360 -4.84 -12.61 -8.11
N PHE A 361 -5.15 -13.52 -7.19
CA PHE A 361 -4.32 -13.78 -6.01
C PHE A 361 -2.92 -14.29 -6.39
N LEU A 362 -2.83 -15.30 -7.26
CA LEU A 362 -1.54 -15.87 -7.68
C LEU A 362 -0.72 -14.86 -8.51
N ARG A 363 -1.39 -14.03 -9.32
CA ARG A 363 -0.72 -12.95 -10.07
C ARG A 363 -0.06 -11.95 -9.12
N GLN A 364 -0.76 -11.52 -8.07
CA GLN A 364 -0.20 -10.62 -7.07
C GLN A 364 0.99 -11.23 -6.34
N LEU A 365 0.85 -12.47 -5.84
CA LEU A 365 1.92 -13.18 -5.15
C LEU A 365 3.18 -13.29 -6.03
N ASN A 366 3.03 -13.67 -7.30
CA ASN A 366 4.14 -13.75 -8.24
C ASN A 366 4.76 -12.38 -8.54
N SER A 367 3.94 -11.34 -8.67
CA SER A 367 4.43 -9.97 -8.85
C SER A 367 5.27 -9.50 -7.65
N PHE A 368 4.88 -9.84 -6.42
CA PHE A 368 5.71 -9.55 -5.24
C PHE A 368 6.98 -10.39 -5.19
N HIS A 369 6.94 -11.67 -5.58
CA HIS A 369 8.17 -12.48 -5.70
C HIS A 369 9.19 -11.85 -6.65
N ARG A 370 8.75 -11.38 -7.83
CA ARG A 370 9.62 -10.70 -8.81
C ARG A 370 10.23 -9.41 -8.24
N ARG A 371 9.51 -8.70 -7.38
CA ARG A 371 9.94 -7.43 -6.77
C ARG A 371 10.56 -7.57 -5.38
N LEU A 372 10.90 -8.80 -4.97
CA LEU A 372 11.53 -9.06 -3.67
C LEU A 372 10.70 -8.54 -2.47
N GLY A 373 9.36 -8.62 -2.57
CA GLY A 373 8.42 -8.10 -1.57
C GLY A 373 8.33 -6.57 -1.51
N ARG A 374 8.87 -5.87 -2.51
CA ARG A 374 8.84 -4.39 -2.59
C ARG A 374 7.72 -3.88 -3.51
N PRO A 375 7.17 -2.69 -3.24
CA PRO A 375 6.22 -2.02 -4.13
C PRO A 375 6.90 -1.51 -5.41
N THR A 376 6.13 -1.29 -6.49
CA THR A 376 6.64 -0.60 -7.68
C THR A 376 6.91 0.87 -7.37
N LEU A 377 7.75 1.53 -8.17
CA LEU A 377 7.96 2.98 -8.08
C LEU A 377 6.64 3.77 -8.16
N GLN A 378 5.75 3.38 -9.06
CA GLN A 378 4.43 4.00 -9.18
C GLN A 378 3.60 3.83 -7.90
N LEU A 379 3.54 2.61 -7.35
CA LEU A 379 2.81 2.35 -6.12
C LEU A 379 3.41 3.13 -4.94
N LYS A 380 4.74 3.25 -4.85
CA LYS A 380 5.43 4.10 -3.85
C LYS A 380 5.01 5.57 -3.98
N GLN A 381 5.02 6.12 -5.19
CA GLN A 381 4.63 7.51 -5.45
C GLN A 381 3.16 7.76 -5.11
N GLN A 382 2.27 6.86 -5.54
CA GLN A 382 0.84 6.95 -5.26
C GLN A 382 0.53 6.80 -3.76
N LEU A 383 1.20 5.88 -3.07
CA LEU A 383 1.12 5.74 -1.62
C LEU A 383 1.56 7.01 -0.91
N ARG A 384 2.71 7.58 -1.31
CA ARG A 384 3.23 8.83 -0.74
C ARG A 384 2.23 9.98 -0.88
N GLN A 385 1.69 10.18 -2.08
CA GLN A 385 0.67 11.21 -2.34
C GLN A 385 -0.61 10.97 -1.53
N THR A 386 -0.99 9.71 -1.35
CA THR A 386 -2.17 9.34 -0.58
C THR A 386 -1.96 9.59 0.91
N CYS A 387 -0.80 9.23 1.45
CA CYS A 387 -0.44 9.51 2.83
C CYS A 387 -0.47 11.01 3.12
N ASP A 388 0.13 11.82 2.24
CA ASP A 388 0.07 13.28 2.31
C ASP A 388 -1.38 13.80 2.30
N TYR A 389 -2.20 13.29 1.37
CA TYR A 389 -3.62 13.62 1.34
C TYR A 389 -4.35 13.23 2.63
N ILE A 390 -4.16 12.02 3.16
CA ILE A 390 -4.83 11.52 4.37
C ILE A 390 -4.46 12.38 5.59
N LEU A 391 -3.19 12.76 5.71
CA LEU A 391 -2.70 13.56 6.82
C LEU A 391 -3.21 15.00 6.74
N HIS A 392 -3.13 15.62 5.58
CA HIS A 392 -3.39 17.05 5.46
C HIS A 392 -4.81 17.40 5.06
N ASP A 393 -5.47 16.67 4.16
CA ASP A 393 -6.73 17.11 3.52
C ASP A 393 -7.91 16.15 3.72
N GLY A 394 -7.65 14.86 3.60
CA GLY A 394 -8.64 13.79 3.55
C GLY A 394 -9.43 13.62 4.85
N SER A 395 -8.80 13.93 5.99
CA SER A 395 -9.43 13.83 7.31
C SER A 395 -10.04 15.13 7.82
N ARG A 396 -9.97 16.24 7.06
CA ARG A 396 -10.45 17.59 7.48
C ARG A 396 -11.97 17.77 7.43
N GLY A 397 -12.70 16.86 6.81
CA GLY A 397 -14.16 16.95 6.70
C GLY A 397 -14.83 15.62 6.42
N TRP A 398 -16.11 15.52 6.78
CA TRP A 398 -16.91 14.32 6.56
C TRP A 398 -17.09 13.99 5.07
N ASN A 399 -17.22 15.01 4.22
CA ASN A 399 -17.33 14.80 2.77
C ASN A 399 -16.03 14.22 2.20
N GLN A 400 -14.87 14.75 2.59
CA GLN A 400 -13.57 14.24 2.17
C GLN A 400 -13.38 12.78 2.61
N TYR A 401 -13.79 12.46 3.84
CA TYR A 401 -13.76 11.09 4.35
C TYR A 401 -14.65 10.12 3.56
N PHE A 402 -15.91 10.48 3.25
CA PHE A 402 -16.83 9.58 2.55
C PHE A 402 -16.58 9.53 1.02
N ILE A 403 -15.96 10.56 0.44
CA ILE A 403 -15.68 10.65 -1.01
C ILE A 403 -14.28 10.11 -1.36
N LEU A 404 -13.66 9.34 -0.46
CA LEU A 404 -12.37 8.64 -0.62
C LEU A 404 -12.06 8.27 -2.09
N LYS A 405 -12.94 7.52 -2.77
CA LYS A 405 -12.67 7.03 -4.13
C LYS A 405 -12.65 8.12 -5.22
N LYS A 406 -13.59 9.07 -5.21
CA LYS A 406 -13.69 10.10 -6.27
C LYS A 406 -12.73 11.27 -6.04
N SER A 407 -12.53 11.67 -4.78
CA SER A 407 -11.65 12.77 -4.40
C SER A 407 -10.18 12.42 -4.62
N MET A 408 -9.76 11.19 -4.27
CA MET A 408 -8.38 10.74 -4.47
C MET A 408 -8.04 10.56 -5.96
N GLN A 409 -8.92 9.91 -6.74
CA GLN A 409 -8.69 9.77 -8.19
C GLN A 409 -8.73 11.11 -8.94
N GLN A 410 -9.43 12.11 -8.42
CA GLN A 410 -9.46 13.44 -9.01
C GLN A 410 -8.18 14.23 -8.68
N LYS A 411 -7.72 14.21 -7.42
CA LYS A 411 -6.45 14.85 -7.02
C LYS A 411 -5.22 14.19 -7.64
N ILE A 412 -5.17 12.86 -7.71
CA ILE A 412 -4.08 12.13 -8.39
C ILE A 412 -4.03 12.52 -9.87
N ARG A 413 -5.19 12.56 -10.55
CA ARG A 413 -5.26 13.05 -11.94
C ARG A 413 -4.87 14.51 -12.08
N GLU A 414 -5.31 15.39 -11.19
CA GLU A 414 -4.92 16.81 -11.20
C GLU A 414 -3.40 16.99 -10.99
N ASN A 415 -2.77 16.17 -10.14
CA ASN A 415 -1.33 16.16 -9.90
C ASN A 415 -0.52 15.52 -11.05
N GLU A 416 -0.99 14.43 -11.65
CA GLU A 416 -0.37 13.80 -12.83
C GLU A 416 -0.45 14.73 -14.05
N ILE A 417 -1.56 15.44 -14.21
CA ILE A 417 -1.75 16.45 -15.24
C ILE A 417 -0.80 17.64 -14.96
N GLY A 418 -0.71 18.10 -13.72
CA GLY A 418 0.24 19.15 -13.31
C GLY A 418 1.71 18.76 -13.55
N ALA A 419 2.10 17.52 -13.24
CA ALA A 419 3.45 17.00 -13.49
C ALA A 419 3.76 16.86 -14.99
N LYS A 420 2.79 16.40 -15.79
CA LYS A 420 2.94 16.36 -17.25
C LYS A 420 3.11 17.76 -17.84
N TYR A 421 2.35 18.76 -17.37
CA TYR A 421 2.48 20.15 -17.81
C TYR A 421 3.78 20.82 -17.34
N ALA A 422 4.29 20.49 -16.15
CA ALA A 422 5.58 21.00 -15.67
C ALA A 422 6.77 20.47 -16.51
N VAL A 423 6.70 19.22 -16.96
CA VAL A 423 7.69 18.59 -17.86
C VAL A 423 7.60 19.13 -19.30
N THR A 424 6.41 19.55 -19.75
CA THR A 424 6.25 20.21 -21.06
C THR A 424 6.68 21.68 -21.04
N ALA A 425 6.44 22.40 -19.94
CA ALA A 425 6.84 23.80 -19.80
C ALA A 425 8.38 23.97 -19.72
N THR A 426 9.08 23.02 -19.09
CA THR A 426 10.55 23.01 -19.01
C THR A 426 11.24 22.60 -20.33
N SER A 427 10.52 21.96 -21.25
CA SER A 427 11.06 21.57 -22.57
C SER A 427 10.77 22.58 -23.68
N HIS A 428 9.86 23.55 -23.50
CA HIS A 428 9.41 24.43 -24.58
C HIS A 428 9.51 25.94 -24.30
N GLY A 429 9.94 26.39 -23.11
CA GLY A 429 10.23 27.81 -22.87
C GLY A 429 9.10 28.76 -23.29
N ILE A 430 7.87 28.51 -22.85
CA ILE A 430 6.70 29.29 -23.26
C ILE A 430 6.34 30.29 -22.14
N ASP A 431 6.42 31.57 -22.47
CA ASP A 431 5.98 32.69 -21.63
C ASP A 431 4.46 32.75 -21.47
N GLY A 432 4.03 33.18 -20.29
CA GLY A 432 2.64 33.16 -19.86
C GLY A 432 1.77 34.22 -20.55
N GLN A 433 0.91 33.80 -21.48
CA GLN A 433 -0.25 34.60 -21.90
C GLN A 433 -1.53 33.83 -22.29
N ASP A 434 -1.54 32.48 -22.30
CA ASP A 434 -2.73 31.69 -22.69
C ASP A 434 -3.53 31.08 -21.51
N ILE A 435 -3.76 31.86 -20.44
CA ILE A 435 -4.52 31.39 -19.24
C ILE A 435 -6.03 31.78 -19.28
N VAL A 436 -6.49 32.55 -20.28
CA VAL A 436 -7.82 33.19 -20.21
C VAL A 436 -8.99 32.32 -20.72
N ALA A 437 -8.75 31.19 -21.41
CA ALA A 437 -9.83 30.39 -22.02
C ALA A 437 -10.54 29.38 -21.08
N VAL A 438 -10.09 29.21 -19.82
CA VAL A 438 -10.59 28.16 -18.90
C VAL A 438 -11.83 28.60 -18.08
N ASP A 439 -12.17 29.89 -18.06
CA ASP A 439 -13.14 30.44 -17.09
C ASP A 439 -14.62 30.34 -17.53
N SER A 440 -14.88 30.04 -18.80
CA SER A 440 -16.25 29.90 -19.35
C SER A 440 -16.87 28.52 -19.04
N LYS A 441 -16.07 27.45 -18.93
CA LYS A 441 -16.55 26.10 -18.54
C LYS A 441 -16.86 25.97 -17.04
N LYS A 442 -16.29 26.82 -16.18
CA LYS A 442 -16.55 26.84 -14.72
C LYS A 442 -17.98 27.27 -14.36
N LYS A 443 -18.64 28.11 -15.20
CA LYS A 443 -19.98 28.64 -14.91
C LYS A 443 -21.12 27.63 -15.17
N GLN A 444 -20.97 26.68 -16.10
CA GLN A 444 -21.98 25.64 -16.33
C GLN A 444 -21.95 24.53 -15.26
N ASN A 445 -20.77 24.17 -14.73
CA ASN A 445 -20.64 23.19 -13.64
C ASN A 445 -21.24 23.65 -12.29
N LYS A 446 -21.34 24.96 -12.04
CA LYS A 446 -21.95 25.51 -10.81
C LYS A 446 -23.47 25.27 -10.71
N LYS A 447 -24.21 25.14 -11.82
CA LYS A 447 -25.66 24.86 -11.79
C LYS A 447 -25.99 23.37 -11.56
N GLN A 448 -25.15 22.44 -12.01
CA GLN A 448 -25.32 21.00 -11.71
C GLN A 448 -24.93 20.64 -10.26
N ASN A 449 -23.98 21.34 -9.65
CA ASN A 449 -23.62 21.14 -8.24
C ASN A 449 -24.72 21.55 -7.24
N LYS A 450 -25.61 22.47 -7.61
CA LYS A 450 -26.69 22.96 -6.72
C LYS A 450 -27.85 21.95 -6.54
N LYS A 451 -28.07 21.05 -7.52
CA LYS A 451 -29.05 19.94 -7.40
C LYS A 451 -28.46 18.69 -6.73
N ARG A 452 -27.13 18.52 -6.70
CA ARG A 452 -26.45 17.41 -6.01
C ARG A 452 -26.33 17.62 -4.49
N SER A 453 -26.20 18.87 -4.03
CA SER A 453 -26.13 19.17 -2.59
C SER A 453 -27.37 18.74 -1.81
N HIS A 454 -28.52 18.58 -2.47
CA HIS A 454 -29.77 18.14 -1.82
C HIS A 454 -29.76 16.64 -1.46
N LYS A 455 -29.01 15.82 -2.20
CA LYS A 455 -28.80 14.39 -1.87
C LYS A 455 -27.77 14.21 -0.76
N ASP A 456 -26.74 15.06 -0.74
CA ASP A 456 -25.73 15.06 0.33
C ASP A 456 -26.32 15.53 1.67
N ILE A 457 -27.23 16.50 1.64
CA ILE A 457 -28.01 16.93 2.82
C ILE A 457 -28.89 15.79 3.33
N GLN A 458 -29.59 15.05 2.45
CA GLN A 458 -30.38 13.88 2.84
C GLN A 458 -29.53 12.75 3.43
N PHE A 459 -28.31 12.55 2.92
CA PHE A 459 -27.35 11.58 3.48
C PHE A 459 -26.82 12.00 4.86
N ILE A 460 -26.61 13.29 5.10
CA ILE A 460 -26.25 13.83 6.42
C ILE A 460 -27.41 13.69 7.42
N TYR A 461 -28.65 13.90 7.00
CA TYR A 461 -29.83 13.62 7.83
C TYR A 461 -29.99 12.12 8.09
N PHE A 462 -29.68 11.27 7.12
CA PHE A 462 -29.67 9.82 7.28
C PHE A 462 -28.58 9.36 8.26
N LEU A 463 -27.38 9.96 8.23
CA LEU A 463 -26.31 9.71 9.21
C LEU A 463 -26.69 10.18 10.62
N ASN A 464 -27.31 11.35 10.74
CA ASN A 464 -27.85 11.83 12.02
C ASN A 464 -28.99 10.93 12.52
N PHE A 465 -29.82 10.41 11.62
CA PHE A 465 -30.89 9.47 11.94
C PHE A 465 -30.34 8.10 12.36
N ILE A 466 -29.30 7.59 11.70
CA ILE A 466 -28.61 6.37 12.11
C ILE A 466 -27.96 6.54 13.47
N LEU A 467 -27.22 7.64 13.69
CA LEU A 467 -26.66 7.97 15.00
C LEU A 467 -27.77 8.10 16.06
N TYR A 468 -28.92 8.68 15.71
CA TYR A 468 -30.08 8.82 16.59
C TYR A 468 -30.77 7.49 16.94
N VAL A 469 -30.97 6.59 15.96
CA VAL A 469 -31.60 5.28 16.17
C VAL A 469 -30.64 4.34 16.92
N PHE A 470 -29.34 4.34 16.61
CA PHE A 470 -28.37 3.46 17.26
C PHE A 470 -28.07 3.86 18.72
N ILE A 471 -28.17 5.14 19.07
CA ILE A 471 -28.07 5.59 20.47
C ILE A 471 -29.34 5.21 21.27
N ARG A 472 -30.48 4.97 20.60
CA ARG A 472 -31.76 4.63 21.23
C ARG A 472 -31.94 3.13 21.52
N GLU A 473 -31.26 2.24 20.78
CA GLU A 473 -31.37 0.78 20.95
C GLU A 473 -30.26 0.14 21.80
N ARG A 474 -29.40 0.96 22.43
CA ARG A 474 -28.52 0.56 23.55
C ARG A 474 -28.88 1.37 24.78
#